data_AF-A0A4S8I0S5-F1
#
_entry.id   AF-A0A4S8I0S5-F1
#
_cell.length_a   1.000
_cell.length_b   1.000
_cell.length_c   1.000
_cell.angle_alpha   90.00
_cell.angle_beta   90.00
_cell.angle_gamma   90.00
#
_symmetry.space_group_name_H-M   'P 1'
#
loop_
_entity.id
_entity.type
_entity.pdbx_description
1 polymer ?
#
loop_
_entity_poly.entity_id
_entity_poly.type
_entity_poly.pdbx_seq_one_letter_code
_entity_poly.pdbx_strand_id
1 'polypeptide(L)'
;MRQQHSAISKLNPVSPKELVSDSFQMIMADSAEVMAYYYRGKIQELEQSLSQLNILENAREIAGLCKEIVRIKEVLKKIIIKKGGQSSFQISIK
;
A
#
# COMPACT_ATOMS: atom_id res chain seq x y z
N MET A 1 43.08 -14.54 41.62
CA MET A 1 42.27 -13.32 41.41
C MET A 1 41.36 -13.54 40.20
N ARG A 2 40.10 -13.14 40.31
CA ARG A 2 39.03 -13.19 39.29
C ARG A 2 39.36 -12.24 38.12
N GLN A 3 38.97 -12.62 36.90
CA GLN A 3 38.32 -11.79 35.85
C GLN A 3 38.13 -12.67 34.59
N GLN A 4 36.97 -13.31 34.43
CA GLN A 4 35.76 -12.87 33.71
C GLN A 4 35.85 -13.01 32.18
N HIS A 5 35.08 -13.99 31.67
CA HIS A 5 34.82 -14.25 30.26
C HIS A 5 34.02 -13.08 29.64
N SER A 6 34.54 -12.49 28.56
CA SER A 6 33.76 -11.59 27.72
C SER A 6 32.87 -12.42 26.80
N ALA A 7 31.56 -12.24 26.96
CA ALA A 7 30.53 -12.91 26.21
C ALA A 7 30.60 -12.50 24.72
N ILE A 8 30.80 -13.48 23.84
CA ILE A 8 30.55 -13.34 22.42
C ILE A 8 29.05 -13.08 22.26
N SER A 9 28.70 -11.85 21.91
CA SER A 9 27.35 -11.45 21.57
C SER A 9 26.90 -12.25 20.34
N LYS A 10 26.00 -13.22 20.57
CA LYS A 10 25.31 -13.94 19.50
C LYS A 10 24.41 -12.93 18.79
N LEU A 11 24.86 -12.44 17.63
CA LEU A 11 23.96 -11.81 16.67
C LEU A 11 22.97 -12.87 16.21
N ASN A 12 21.78 -12.85 16.80
CA ASN A 12 20.63 -13.60 16.29
C ASN A 12 20.37 -13.11 14.86
N PRO A 13 20.32 -14.00 13.85
CA PRO A 13 19.76 -13.63 12.56
C PRO A 13 18.29 -13.34 12.79
N VAL A 14 17.90 -12.06 12.69
CA VAL A 14 16.50 -11.65 12.69
C VAL A 14 15.84 -12.36 11.52
N SER A 15 14.99 -13.32 11.85
CA SER A 15 14.20 -14.12 10.92
C SER A 15 13.37 -13.19 10.03
N PRO A 16 13.53 -13.23 8.69
CA PRO A 16 12.64 -12.53 7.76
C PRO A 16 11.33 -13.32 7.66
N LYS A 17 10.53 -13.30 8.72
CA LYS A 17 9.16 -13.83 8.73
C LYS A 17 8.27 -12.84 9.44
N GLU A 18 7.94 -11.76 8.74
CA GLU A 18 6.72 -10.97 8.98
C GLU A 18 6.53 -9.97 7.82
N LEU A 19 6.61 -10.47 6.58
CA LEU A 19 5.82 -9.90 5.49
C LEU A 19 4.52 -10.69 5.46
N VAL A 20 3.73 -10.59 6.53
CA VAL A 20 2.33 -10.99 6.48
C VAL A 20 1.71 -10.02 5.48
N SER A 21 1.45 -10.54 4.29
CA SER A 21 0.61 -9.87 3.31
C SER A 21 -0.78 -9.90 3.91
N ASP A 22 -1.09 -8.89 4.74
CA ASP A 22 -2.45 -8.65 5.19
C ASP A 22 -3.28 -8.39 3.93
N SER A 23 -3.93 -9.44 3.46
CA SER A 23 -4.91 -9.44 2.37
C SER A 23 -5.87 -8.27 2.64
N PHE A 24 -5.91 -7.29 1.74
CA PHE A 24 -6.69 -6.09 1.96
C PHE A 24 -8.18 -6.47 2.07
N GLN A 25 -8.77 -6.24 3.24
CA GLN A 25 -10.17 -6.61 3.47
C GLN A 25 -11.09 -5.65 2.74
N MET A 26 -12.02 -6.18 1.94
CA MET A 26 -12.98 -5.38 1.18
C MET A 26 -13.93 -4.64 2.13
N ILE A 27 -13.89 -3.31 2.11
CA ILE A 27 -14.76 -2.44 2.92
C ILE A 27 -15.82 -1.82 2.01
N MET A 28 -17.10 -1.94 2.36
CA MET A 28 -18.18 -1.15 1.75
C MET A 28 -18.18 0.25 2.39
N ALA A 29 -18.16 1.30 1.57
CA ALA A 29 -17.78 2.63 2.04
C ALA A 29 -18.66 3.75 1.49
N ASP A 30 -19.16 4.60 2.39
CA ASP A 30 -19.93 5.81 2.05
C ASP A 30 -19.09 7.10 2.09
N SER A 31 -17.85 7.04 2.58
CA SER A 31 -16.96 8.21 2.67
C SER A 31 -15.80 8.18 1.67
N ALA A 32 -15.43 9.36 1.16
CA ALA A 32 -14.32 9.53 0.23
C ALA A 32 -12.97 9.06 0.82
N GLU A 33 -12.80 9.14 2.14
CA GLU A 33 -11.60 8.72 2.85
C GLU A 33 -11.43 7.21 2.84
N VAL A 34 -12.51 6.47 3.12
CA VAL A 34 -12.50 5.01 3.11
C VAL A 34 -12.34 4.50 1.67
N MET A 35 -12.98 5.14 0.70
CA MET A 35 -12.76 4.83 -0.73
C MET A 35 -11.31 5.08 -1.16
N ALA A 36 -10.69 6.16 -0.68
CA ALA A 36 -9.28 6.44 -0.98
C ALA A 36 -8.33 5.43 -0.33
N TYR A 37 -8.62 5.00 0.91
CA TYR A 37 -7.89 3.94 1.60
C TYR A 37 -8.01 2.61 0.85
N TYR A 38 -9.23 2.25 0.41
CA TYR A 38 -9.49 1.07 -0.40
C TYR A 38 -8.63 1.01 -1.66
N TYR A 39 -8.67 2.07 -2.47
CA TYR A 39 -7.92 2.07 -3.72
C TYR A 39 -6.41 2.08 -3.51
N ARG A 40 -5.91 2.66 -2.42
CA ARG A 40 -4.48 2.58 -2.06
C ARG A 40 -4.08 1.14 -1.73
N GLY A 41 -4.87 0.44 -0.91
CA GLY A 41 -4.66 -0.97 -0.62
C GLY A 41 -4.69 -1.83 -1.88
N LYS A 42 -5.68 -1.61 -2.75
CA LYS A 42 -5.78 -2.34 -4.03
C LYS A 42 -4.56 -2.12 -4.94
N ILE A 43 -4.03 -0.90 -5.01
CA ILE A 43 -2.80 -0.62 -5.75
C ILE A 43 -1.63 -1.41 -5.17
N GLN A 44 -1.48 -1.45 -3.84
CA GLN A 44 -0.39 -2.19 -3.18
C GLN A 44 -0.46 -3.69 -3.50
N GLU A 45 -1.64 -4.30 -3.47
CA GLU A 45 -1.82 -5.72 -3.85
C GLU A 45 -1.40 -5.99 -5.30
N LEU A 46 -1.77 -5.09 -6.22
CA LEU A 46 -1.42 -5.22 -7.64
C LEU A 46 0.09 -5.02 -7.87
N GLU A 47 0.70 -4.06 -7.17
CA GLU A 47 2.15 -3.81 -7.22
C GLU A 47 2.93 -4.98 -6.62
N GLN A 48 2.43 -5.59 -5.54
CA GLN A 48 3.01 -6.81 -4.98
C GLN A 48 2.87 -7.99 -5.95
N SER A 49 1.71 -8.16 -6.58
CA SER A 49 1.50 -9.20 -7.59
C SER A 49 2.48 -9.03 -8.76
N LEU A 50 2.65 -7.80 -9.27
CA LEU A 50 3.64 -7.49 -10.31
C LEU A 50 5.07 -7.87 -9.92
N SER A 51 5.45 -7.69 -8.65
CA SER A 51 6.80 -8.01 -8.17
C SER A 51 7.17 -9.49 -8.24
N GLN A 52 6.16 -10.36 -8.38
CA GLN A 52 6.33 -11.82 -8.42
C GLN A 52 6.30 -12.39 -9.85
N LEU A 53 5.98 -11.58 -10.86
CA LEU A 53 5.81 -12.04 -12.23
C LEU A 53 7.12 -11.94 -13.04
N ASN A 54 7.35 -12.96 -13.87
CA ASN A 54 8.47 -12.96 -14.81
C ASN A 54 8.06 -12.31 -16.14
N ILE A 55 8.91 -11.43 -16.68
CA ILE A 55 8.60 -10.69 -17.91
C ILE A 55 8.53 -11.57 -19.17
N LEU A 56 9.33 -12.63 -19.25
CA LEU A 56 9.37 -13.51 -20.43
C LEU A 56 8.14 -14.41 -20.49
N GLU A 57 7.61 -14.78 -19.33
CA GLU A 57 6.49 -15.72 -19.20
C GLU A 57 5.15 -14.99 -19.12
N ASN A 58 5.11 -13.85 -18.43
CA ASN A 58 3.85 -13.23 -17.98
C ASN A 58 3.63 -11.82 -18.58
N ALA A 59 4.25 -11.52 -19.72
CA ALA A 59 4.19 -10.17 -20.34
C ALA A 59 2.76 -9.61 -20.50
N ARG A 60 1.80 -10.46 -20.89
CA ARG A 60 0.39 -10.03 -21.07
C ARG A 60 -0.28 -9.71 -19.73
N GLU A 61 -0.03 -10.52 -18.71
CA GLU A 61 -0.57 -10.31 -17.37
C GLU A 61 0.01 -9.05 -16.74
N ILE A 62 1.33 -8.86 -16.85
CA ILE A 62 2.02 -7.63 -16.43
C ILE A 62 1.38 -6.40 -17.08
N ALA A 63 1.16 -6.44 -18.39
CA ALA A 63 0.50 -5.34 -19.09
C ALA A 63 -0.95 -5.10 -18.60
N GLY A 64 -1.68 -6.16 -18.26
CA GLY A 64 -3.01 -6.10 -17.67
C GLY A 64 -3.00 -5.41 -16.30
N LEU A 65 -2.15 -5.88 -15.39
CA LEU A 65 -1.99 -5.32 -14.04
C LEU A 65 -1.57 -3.85 -14.09
N CYS A 66 -0.61 -3.49 -14.95
CA CYS A 66 -0.21 -2.10 -15.15
C CYS A 66 -1.37 -1.21 -15.60
N LYS A 67 -2.18 -1.66 -16.57
CA LYS A 67 -3.37 -0.92 -17.02
C LYS A 67 -4.39 -0.74 -15.89
N GLU A 68 -4.57 -1.76 -15.06
CA GLU A 68 -5.49 -1.69 -13.93
C GLU A 68 -5.00 -0.72 -12.85
N ILE A 69 -3.71 -0.76 -12.51
CA ILE A 69 -3.09 0.20 -11.58
C ILE A 69 -3.30 1.64 -12.07
N VAL A 70 -3.07 1.90 -13.37
CA VAL A 70 -3.30 3.23 -13.95
C VAL A 70 -4.75 3.66 -13.79
N ARG A 71 -5.70 2.80 -14.14
CA ARG A 71 -7.15 3.08 -14.00
C ARG A 71 -7.53 3.41 -12.55
N ILE A 72 -7.02 2.63 -11.59
CA ILE A 72 -7.30 2.86 -10.17
C ILE A 72 -6.69 4.19 -9.69
N LYS A 73 -5.45 4.49 -10.10
CA LYS A 73 -4.79 5.78 -9.78
C LYS A 73 -5.58 6.98 -10.33
N GLU A 74 -6.18 6.87 -11.52
CA GLU A 74 -7.07 7.90 -12.07
C GLU A 74 -8.34 8.09 -11.24
N VAL A 75 -8.98 7.00 -10.79
CA VAL A 75 -10.15 7.07 -9.90
C VAL A 75 -9.77 7.73 -8.57
N LEU A 76 -8.66 7.32 -7.97
CA LEU A 76 -8.17 7.89 -6.71
C LEU A 76 -7.89 9.39 -6.84
N LYS A 77 -7.30 9.83 -7.96
CA LYS A 77 -7.08 11.25 -8.26
C LYS A 77 -8.40 12.03 -8.27
N LYS A 78 -9.47 11.48 -8.86
CA LYS A 78 -10.80 12.11 -8.88
C LYS A 78 -11.39 12.24 -7.47
N ILE A 79 -11.22 11.24 -6.62
CA ILE A 79 -11.70 11.26 -5.22
C ILE A 79 -10.97 12.35 -4.42
N ILE A 80 -9.65 12.45 -4.56
CA ILE A 80 -8.84 13.45 -3.85
C ILE A 80 -9.15 14.87 -4.33
N ILE A 81 -9.27 15.09 -5.64
CA ILE A 81 -9.59 16.41 -6.20
C ILE A 81 -10.98 16.88 -5.76
N LYS A 82 -11.98 15.99 -5.75
CA LYS A 82 -13.32 16.32 -5.23
C LYS A 82 -13.29 16.77 -3.77
N LYS A 83 -12.39 16.21 -2.95
CA LYS A 83 -12.21 16.63 -1.55
C LYS A 83 -11.54 18.01 -1.43
N GLY A 84 -10.56 18.32 -2.29
CA GLY A 84 -9.90 19.64 -2.33
C GLY A 84 -10.81 20.80 -2.77
N GLY A 85 -11.91 20.50 -3.49
CA GLY A 85 -12.90 21.49 -3.90
C GLY A 85 -14.04 21.73 -2.88
N GLN A 86 -14.12 20.95 -1.80
CA GLN A 86 -15.16 21.12 -0.76
C GLN A 86 -14.68 21.88 0.48
N SER A 87 -13.38 22.13 0.63
CA SER A 87 -12.79 22.84 1.78
C SER A 87 -12.86 24.38 1.69
N SER A 88 -13.67 24.95 0.80
CA SER A 88 -13.85 26.40 0.64
C SER A 88 -15.27 26.87 0.92
N PHE A 89 -15.97 26.27 1.88
CA PHE A 89 -17.26 26.79 2.33
C PHE A 89 -17.22 27.26 3.78
N GLN A 90 -17.27 28.60 3.88
CA GLN A 90 -17.73 29.43 4.99
C GLN A 90 -16.81 29.64 6.20
N ILE A 91 -15.93 30.64 6.07
CA ILE A 91 -15.63 31.53 7.19
C ILE A 91 -16.82 32.49 7.29
N SER A 92 -17.78 32.17 8.17
CA SER A 92 -18.82 33.13 8.57
C SER A 92 -18.18 34.23 9.39
N ILE A 93 -18.14 35.44 8.85
CA ILE A 93 -17.86 36.66 9.61
C ILE A 93 -19.18 37.08 10.27
N LYS A 94 -19.18 37.18 11.60
CA LYS A 94 -20.18 37.95 12.33
C LYS A 94 -19.53 38.64 13.52
#